data_AF-A0A8T5J362-F1
#
_entry.id   AF-A0A8T5J362-F1
#
_cell.length_a   1.000
_cell.length_b   1.000
_cell.length_c   1.000
_cell.angle_alpha   90.00
_cell.angle_beta   90.00
_cell.angle_gamma   90.00
#
_symmetry.space_group_name_H-M   'P 1'
#
loop_
_entity.id
_entity.type
_entity.pdbx_description
1 polymer ?
#
loop_
_entity_poly.entity_id
_entity_poly.type
_entity_poly.pdbx_seq_one_letter_code
_entity_poly.pdbx_strand_id
1 'polypeptide(L)'
;MGFWPVVLNVLRNSDIVILLVDARMPELTRNSEILEKAQEMGKTVVIVFNKIDLIGKKDITTLRNEYPEAFFISGTKRTGVTGLKDALVKFADERTTSSTRVGIVGYPNIGKSTLINLLAPQTRAKVSAVSGTTKKTQWVRTGRLRIMDS
;
A
#
# COMPACT_ATOMS: atom_id res chain seq x y z
N MET A 1 6.27 19.26 4.66
CA MET A 1 5.53 18.43 5.64
C MET A 1 6.44 17.26 6.00
N GLY A 2 6.70 17.00 7.28
CA GLY A 2 7.57 15.89 7.69
C GLY A 2 6.98 14.51 7.38
N PHE A 3 7.82 13.48 7.43
CA PHE A 3 7.43 12.08 7.18
C PHE A 3 6.30 11.60 8.11
N TRP A 4 6.45 11.80 9.42
CA TRP A 4 5.51 11.31 10.44
C TRP A 4 4.09 11.89 10.36
N PRO A 5 3.89 13.21 10.18
CA PRO A 5 2.55 13.76 9.99
C PRO A 5 1.75 13.10 8.85
N VAL A 6 2.41 12.75 7.74
CA VAL A 6 1.79 12.06 6.61
C VAL A 6 1.42 10.63 7.00
N VAL A 7 2.36 9.89 7.58
CA VAL A 7 2.12 8.52 8.06
C VAL A 7 0.96 8.48 9.05
N LEU A 8 0.97 9.33 10.09
CA LEU A 8 -0.09 9.38 11.10
C LEU A 8 -1.45 9.74 10.48
N ASN A 9 -1.48 10.60 9.47
CA ASN A 9 -2.71 10.88 8.73
C ASN A 9 -3.25 9.63 8.03
N VAL A 10 -2.37 8.84 7.38
CA VAL A 10 -2.75 7.57 6.74
C VAL A 10 -3.30 6.59 7.77
N LEU A 11 -2.56 6.39 8.87
CA LEU A 11 -2.94 5.43 9.91
C LEU A 11 -4.29 5.80 10.54
N ARG A 12 -4.50 7.06 10.94
CA ARG A 12 -5.76 7.51 11.55
C ARG A 12 -6.97 7.26 10.66
N ASN A 13 -6.82 7.49 9.36
CA ASN A 13 -7.95 7.47 8.42
C ASN A 13 -8.15 6.14 7.70
N SER A 14 -7.36 5.11 8.02
CA SER A 14 -7.41 3.80 7.35
C SER A 14 -7.81 2.69 8.32
N ASP A 15 -8.44 1.65 7.78
CA ASP A 15 -8.86 0.44 8.50
C ASP A 15 -7.84 -0.69 8.26
N ILE A 16 -7.32 -0.77 7.04
CA ILE A 16 -6.18 -1.60 6.61
C ILE A 16 -5.05 -0.67 6.16
N VAL A 17 -3.81 -1.00 6.51
CA VAL A 17 -2.61 -0.25 6.12
C VAL A 17 -1.67 -1.17 5.35
N ILE A 18 -1.38 -0.80 4.11
CA ILE A 18 -0.34 -1.44 3.31
C ILE A 18 1.00 -0.79 3.66
N LEU A 19 1.92 -1.55 4.24
CA LEU A 19 3.34 -1.17 4.29
C LEU A 19 4.01 -1.67 3.01
N LEU A 20 4.28 -0.73 2.11
CA LEU A 20 4.99 -1.03 0.88
C LEU A 20 6.50 -0.99 1.15
N VAL A 21 7.22 -2.02 0.69
CA VAL A 21 8.66 -2.24 0.88
C VAL A 21 9.32 -2.43 -0.48
N ASP A 22 10.52 -1.89 -0.68
CA ASP A 22 11.30 -2.12 -1.91
C ASP A 22 12.08 -3.43 -1.78
N ALA A 23 11.75 -4.43 -2.61
CA ALA A 23 12.33 -5.77 -2.51
C ALA A 23 13.86 -5.80 -2.73
N ARG A 24 14.44 -4.75 -3.34
CA ARG A 24 15.89 -4.63 -3.52
C ARG A 24 16.64 -4.25 -2.24
N MET A 25 15.92 -3.64 -1.29
CA MET A 25 16.48 -3.12 -0.04
C MET A 25 15.45 -3.27 1.09
N PRO A 26 15.06 -4.52 1.41
CA PRO A 26 13.99 -4.84 2.33
C PRO A 26 14.27 -4.30 3.74
N GLU A 27 15.47 -4.54 4.28
CA GLU A 27 15.84 -4.11 5.63
C GLU A 27 15.90 -2.59 5.81
N LEU A 28 16.20 -1.84 4.73
CA LEU A 28 16.21 -0.38 4.79
C LEU A 28 14.82 0.22 4.68
N THR A 29 13.95 -0.41 3.88
CA THR A 29 12.65 0.17 3.51
C THR A 29 11.47 -0.37 4.30
N ARG A 30 11.67 -1.47 5.03
CA ARG A 30 10.73 -2.00 6.03
C ARG A 30 10.89 -1.22 7.33
N ASN A 31 10.07 -0.19 7.49
CA ASN A 31 10.09 0.66 8.69
C ASN A 31 9.31 0.00 9.85
N SER A 32 10.02 -0.54 10.84
CA SER A 32 9.41 -1.19 12.02
C SER A 32 8.59 -0.23 12.88
N GLU A 33 8.99 1.03 13.01
CA GLU A 33 8.26 2.05 13.80
C GLU A 33 6.86 2.30 13.22
N ILE A 34 6.70 2.25 11.90
CA ILE A 34 5.38 2.31 11.25
C ILE A 34 4.54 1.08 11.58
N LEU A 35 5.15 -0.12 11.59
CA LEU A 35 4.46 -1.37 11.91
C LEU A 35 3.93 -1.35 13.34
N GLU A 36 4.80 -1.05 14.29
CA GLU A 36 4.48 -0.91 15.71
C GLU A 36 3.36 0.11 15.89
N LYS A 37 3.49 1.29 15.25
CA LYS A 37 2.48 2.34 15.39
C LYS A 37 1.12 1.95 14.81
N ALA A 38 1.11 1.27 13.67
CA ALA A 38 -0.12 0.79 13.06
C ALA A 38 -0.79 -0.29 13.93
N GLN A 39 -0.01 -1.19 14.53
CA GLN A 39 -0.49 -2.21 15.45
C GLN A 39 -1.07 -1.60 16.73
N GLU A 40 -0.37 -0.64 17.37
CA GLU A 40 -0.87 0.11 18.53
C GLU A 40 -2.22 0.78 18.26
N MET A 41 -2.42 1.25 17.03
CA MET A 41 -3.66 1.90 16.59
C MET A 41 -4.75 0.91 16.14
N GLY A 42 -4.55 -0.40 16.36
CA GLY A 42 -5.50 -1.45 16.02
C GLY A 42 -5.73 -1.63 14.52
N LYS A 43 -4.74 -1.30 13.69
CA LYS A 43 -4.83 -1.39 12.23
C LYS A 43 -4.44 -2.78 11.76
N THR A 44 -5.16 -3.32 10.78
CA THR A 44 -4.71 -4.50 10.04
C THR A 44 -3.56 -4.06 9.13
N VAL A 45 -2.38 -4.64 9.29
CA VAL A 45 -1.20 -4.30 8.49
C VAL A 45 -0.93 -5.38 7.44
N VAL A 46 -0.78 -4.97 6.19
CA VAL A 46 -0.42 -5.84 5.07
C VAL A 46 0.94 -5.42 4.54
N ILE A 47 1.94 -6.30 4.64
CA ILE A 47 3.28 -6.04 4.11
C ILE A 47 3.30 -6.43 2.62
N VAL A 48 3.81 -5.53 1.79
CA VAL A 48 3.89 -5.71 0.34
C VAL A 48 5.30 -5.40 -0.14
N PHE A 49 6.03 -6.42 -0.60
CA PHE A 49 7.30 -6.24 -1.31
C PHE A 49 7.03 -5.91 -2.77
N ASN A 50 7.43 -4.71 -3.19
CA ASN A 50 7.32 -4.24 -4.57
C ASN A 50 8.67 -4.31 -5.29
N LYS A 51 8.63 -4.27 -6.62
CA LYS A 51 9.79 -4.33 -7.51
C LYS A 51 10.50 -5.69 -7.49
N ILE A 52 9.76 -6.77 -7.28
CA ILE A 52 10.32 -8.12 -7.31
C ILE A 52 10.95 -8.47 -8.67
N ASP A 53 10.59 -7.76 -9.74
CA ASP A 53 11.20 -7.88 -11.06
C ASP A 53 12.66 -7.39 -11.13
N LEU A 54 13.14 -6.71 -10.08
CA LEU A 54 14.49 -6.15 -10.00
C LEU A 54 15.45 -6.96 -9.11
N ILE A 55 15.01 -8.10 -8.59
CA ILE A 55 15.83 -8.99 -7.74
C ILE A 55 15.86 -10.41 -8.30
N GLY A 56 16.84 -11.21 -7.89
CA GLY A 56 17.00 -12.59 -8.37
C GLY A 56 15.90 -13.51 -7.83
N LYS A 57 15.61 -14.61 -8.55
CA LYS A 57 14.65 -15.64 -8.09
C LYS A 57 15.00 -16.18 -6.70
N LYS A 58 16.29 -16.35 -6.41
CA LYS A 58 16.78 -16.79 -5.10
C LYS A 58 16.38 -15.80 -4.01
N ASP A 59 16.57 -14.51 -4.23
CA ASP A 59 16.24 -13.45 -3.25
C ASP A 59 14.73 -13.37 -3.02
N ILE A 60 13.92 -13.53 -4.08
CA ILE A 60 12.45 -13.63 -3.95
C ILE A 60 12.07 -14.82 -3.07
N THR A 61 12.68 -15.99 -3.27
CA THR A 61 12.41 -17.18 -2.45
C THR A 61 12.82 -16.96 -1.00
N THR A 62 13.99 -16.35 -0.75
CA THR A 62 14.43 -16.02 0.62
C THR A 62 13.42 -15.11 1.31
N LEU A 63 13.00 -14.02 0.67
CA LEU A 63 12.03 -13.10 1.25
C LEU A 63 10.67 -13.75 1.50
N ARG A 64 10.22 -14.66 0.62
CA ARG A 64 8.98 -15.42 0.83
C ARG A 64 9.06 -16.32 2.05
N ASN A 65 10.23 -16.92 2.32
CA ASN A 65 10.42 -17.78 3.48
C ASN A 65 10.51 -16.96 4.78
N GLU A 66 11.14 -15.79 4.76
CA GLU A 66 11.20 -14.89 5.92
C GLU A 66 9.85 -14.21 6.23
N TYR A 67 9.09 -13.86 5.18
CA TYR A 67 7.83 -13.13 5.29
C TYR A 67 6.69 -13.89 4.59
N PRO A 68 6.26 -15.04 5.13
CA PRO A 68 5.28 -15.93 4.47
C PRO A 68 3.91 -15.27 4.26
N GLU A 69 3.53 -14.34 5.15
CA GLU A 69 2.26 -13.60 5.09
C GLU A 69 2.33 -12.32 4.22
N ALA A 70 3.50 -12.00 3.66
CA ALA A 70 3.67 -10.81 2.83
C ALA A 70 3.26 -11.06 1.37
N PHE A 71 2.83 -9.98 0.70
CA PHE A 71 2.56 -10.01 -0.73
C PHE A 71 3.78 -9.58 -1.52
N PHE A 72 3.98 -10.21 -2.68
CA PHE A 72 5.12 -9.98 -3.55
C PHE A 72 4.61 -9.53 -4.91
N ILE A 73 4.91 -8.28 -5.28
CA ILE A 73 4.39 -7.65 -6.48
C ILE A 73 5.48 -6.98 -7.32
N SER A 74 5.17 -6.82 -8.59
CA SER A 74 5.80 -5.80 -9.43
C SER A 74 4.72 -4.87 -9.96
N GLY A 75 4.69 -3.63 -9.47
CA GLY A 75 3.74 -2.63 -9.98
C GLY A 75 3.95 -2.33 -11.47
N THR A 76 5.20 -2.28 -11.93
CA THR A 76 5.56 -2.00 -13.32
C THR A 76 5.20 -3.15 -14.26
N LYS A 77 5.42 -4.40 -13.84
CA LYS A 77 5.06 -5.60 -14.61
C LYS A 77 3.64 -6.11 -14.33
N ARG A 78 2.93 -5.47 -13.40
CA ARG A 78 1.58 -5.85 -12.92
C ARG A 78 1.49 -7.27 -12.35
N THR A 79 2.61 -7.82 -11.91
CA THR A 79 2.68 -9.18 -11.35
C THR A 79 2.27 -9.17 -9.88
N GLY A 80 1.49 -10.17 -9.45
CA GLY A 80 1.09 -10.35 -8.03
C GLY A 80 0.00 -9.40 -7.53
N VAL A 81 -0.38 -8.39 -8.32
CA VAL A 81 -1.32 -7.33 -7.91
C VAL A 81 -2.75 -7.85 -7.72
N THR A 82 -3.20 -8.77 -8.57
CA THR A 82 -4.55 -9.37 -8.45
C THR A 82 -4.71 -10.10 -7.13
N GLY A 83 -3.74 -10.94 -6.75
CA GLY A 83 -3.77 -11.65 -5.47
C GLY A 83 -3.77 -10.72 -4.26
N LEU A 84 -3.03 -9.61 -4.32
CA LEU A 84 -3.11 -8.55 -3.30
C LEU A 84 -4.50 -7.93 -3.23
N LYS A 85 -5.11 -7.59 -4.39
CA LYS A 85 -6.44 -7.01 -4.45
C LYS A 85 -7.49 -7.95 -3.85
N ASP A 86 -7.45 -9.22 -4.22
CA ASP A 86 -8.40 -10.23 -3.76
C ASP A 86 -8.30 -10.43 -2.23
N ALA A 87 -7.08 -10.46 -1.69
CA ALA A 87 -6.87 -10.54 -0.25
C ALA A 87 -7.42 -9.30 0.49
N LEU A 88 -7.21 -8.09 -0.05
CA LEU A 88 -7.76 -6.86 0.53
C LEU A 88 -9.29 -6.86 0.52
N VAL A 89 -9.91 -7.38 -0.55
CA VAL A 89 -11.37 -7.54 -0.62
C VAL A 89 -11.85 -8.54 0.44
N LYS A 90 -11.17 -9.68 0.58
CA LYS A 90 -11.50 -10.67 1.61
C LYS A 90 -11.44 -10.07 3.03
N PHE A 91 -10.37 -9.36 3.36
CA PHE A 91 -10.26 -8.65 4.65
C PHE A 91 -11.36 -7.59 4.84
N ALA A 92 -11.84 -6.99 3.74
CA ALA A 92 -12.93 -6.04 3.80
C ALA A 92 -14.30 -6.72 3.97
N ASP A 93 -14.49 -7.93 3.42
CA ASP A 93 -15.72 -8.72 3.57
C ASP A 93 -15.89 -9.29 4.98
N GLU A 94 -14.78 -9.62 5.65
CA GLU A 94 -14.76 -10.06 7.05
C GLU A 94 -15.14 -8.92 8.03
N ARG A 95 -15.24 -7.68 7.56
CA ARG A 95 -15.64 -6.51 8.36
C ARG A 95 -17.12 -6.17 8.14
N THR A 96 -17.81 -5.79 9.21
CA THR A 96 -19.23 -5.39 9.19
C THR A 96 -19.49 -4.03 8.52
N THR A 97 -18.43 -3.28 8.20
CA THR A 97 -18.52 -1.93 7.60
C THR A 97 -18.87 -1.96 6.11
N SER A 98 -19.67 -0.99 5.67
CA SER A 98 -20.12 -0.83 4.27
C SER A 98 -19.01 -0.46 3.27
N SER A 99 -17.87 0.05 3.76
CA SER A 99 -16.66 0.23 2.95
C SER A 99 -15.43 0.23 3.85
N THR A 100 -14.38 -0.48 3.42
CA THR A 100 -13.11 -0.59 4.15
C THR A 100 -12.09 0.38 3.56
N ARG A 101 -11.52 1.24 4.39
CA ARG A 101 -10.49 2.21 4.00
C ARG A 101 -9.12 1.57 4.03
N VAL A 102 -8.40 1.67 2.92
CA VAL A 102 -7.05 1.14 2.74
C VAL A 102 -6.09 2.31 2.56
N GLY A 103 -5.13 2.42 3.46
CA GLY A 103 -4.03 3.38 3.39
C GLY A 103 -2.75 2.72 2.89
N ILE A 104 -1.87 3.47 2.23
CA ILE A 104 -0.56 2.98 1.77
C ILE A 104 0.54 3.85 2.36
N VAL A 105 1.48 3.22 3.06
CA VAL A 105 2.65 3.86 3.66
C VAL A 105 3.94 3.21 3.17
N GLY A 106 5.05 3.93 3.29
CA GLY A 106 6.38 3.46 2.94
C GLY A 106 7.26 4.55 2.36
N TYR A 107 8.53 4.24 2.17
CA TYR A 107 9.57 5.16 1.72
C TYR A 107 9.24 5.89 0.41
N PRO A 108 9.83 7.08 0.15
CA PRO A 108 9.73 7.74 -1.15
C PRO A 108 10.14 6.82 -2.31
N ASN A 109 9.53 6.98 -3.49
CA ASN A 109 9.93 6.30 -4.75
C ASN A 109 9.87 4.76 -4.77
N ILE A 110 9.21 4.12 -3.80
CA ILE A 110 9.00 2.66 -3.78
C ILE A 110 7.81 2.18 -4.65
N GLY A 111 7.04 3.10 -5.25
CA GLY A 111 5.91 2.76 -6.14
C GLY A 111 4.52 2.86 -5.52
N LYS A 112 4.34 3.66 -4.45
CA LYS A 112 3.01 3.89 -3.82
C LYS A 112 1.94 4.33 -4.82
N SER A 113 2.18 5.41 -5.56
CA SER A 113 1.22 5.93 -6.55
C SER A 113 0.93 4.94 -7.68
N THR A 114 1.93 4.16 -8.09
CA THR A 114 1.74 3.07 -9.05
C THR A 114 0.78 2.02 -8.49
N LEU A 115 0.96 1.61 -7.23
CA LEU A 115 0.09 0.65 -6.58
C LEU A 115 -1.35 1.19 -6.40
N ILE A 116 -1.51 2.46 -6.00
CA ILE A 116 -2.82 3.12 -5.90
C ILE A 116 -3.56 3.02 -7.24
N ASN A 117 -2.91 3.41 -8.34
CA ASN A 117 -3.52 3.39 -9.67
C ASN A 117 -3.87 1.97 -10.17
N LEU A 118 -3.16 0.95 -9.70
CA LEU A 118 -3.45 -0.43 -10.07
C LEU A 118 -4.61 -1.01 -9.26
N LEU A 119 -4.67 -0.71 -7.96
CA LEU A 119 -5.72 -1.21 -7.08
C LEU A 119 -7.04 -0.45 -7.28
N ALA A 120 -6.97 0.86 -7.47
CA ALA A 120 -8.09 1.73 -7.78
C ALA A 120 -7.78 2.58 -9.02
N PRO A 121 -7.94 1.99 -10.22
CA PRO A 121 -7.81 2.73 -11.47
C PRO A 121 -8.80 3.89 -11.44
N GLN A 122 -8.29 5.12 -11.53
CA GLN A 122 -9.15 6.30 -11.68
C GLN A 122 -9.99 6.08 -12.94
N THR A 123 -11.32 5.98 -12.79
CA THR A 123 -12.21 6.10 -13.95
C THR A 123 -11.93 7.47 -14.56
N ARG A 124 -11.52 7.48 -15.83
CA ARG A 124 -11.13 8.68 -16.58
C ARG A 124 -12.17 9.80 -16.37
N ALA A 125 -11.83 10.82 -15.58
CA ALA A 125 -12.24 12.23 -15.74
C ALA A 125 -11.83 13.05 -14.51
N LYS A 126 -10.57 13.49 -14.49
CA LYS A 126 -10.21 14.90 -14.30
C LYS A 126 -8.70 15.01 -14.45
N VAL A 127 -8.29 15.33 -15.66
CA VAL A 127 -7.06 16.10 -15.86
C VAL A 127 -7.25 17.37 -15.05
N SER A 128 -6.52 17.48 -13.94
CA SER A 128 -6.07 18.78 -13.45
C SER A 128 -4.59 18.65 -13.14
N ALA A 129 -3.80 18.68 -14.21
CA ALA A 129 -2.42 19.11 -14.14
C ALA A 129 -2.44 20.60 -13.71
N VAL A 130 -2.45 20.85 -12.41
CA VAL A 130 -2.06 22.15 -11.85
C VAL A 130 -1.04 21.86 -10.76
N SER A 131 0.23 21.91 -11.17
CA SER A 131 1.39 21.99 -10.28
C SER A 131 1.17 23.11 -9.28
N GLY A 132 1.01 22.78 -7.99
CA GLY A 132 1.03 23.78 -6.91
C GLY A 132 -0.20 23.86 -5.99
N THR A 133 -1.14 22.91 -5.98
CA THR A 133 -2.25 22.95 -5.03
C THR A 133 -2.07 21.94 -3.90
N THR A 134 -2.24 22.42 -2.66
CA THR A 134 -2.19 21.67 -1.40
C THR A 134 -2.73 20.26 -1.58
N LYS A 135 -1.86 19.24 -1.43
CA LYS A 135 -2.18 17.82 -1.57
C LYS A 135 -3.28 17.43 -0.57
N LYS A 136 -4.53 17.67 -0.92
CA LYS A 136 -5.69 17.20 -0.16
C LYS A 136 -5.74 15.70 -0.34
N THR A 137 -5.83 14.97 0.77
CA THR A 137 -6.07 13.53 0.76
C THR A 137 -7.31 13.22 -0.06
N GLN A 138 -7.18 12.37 -1.07
CA GLN A 138 -8.28 11.90 -1.91
C GLN A 138 -8.58 10.43 -1.62
N TRP A 139 -9.84 10.04 -1.79
CA TRP A 139 -10.29 8.66 -1.65
C TRP A 139 -10.77 8.15 -2.99
N VAL A 140 -10.18 7.07 -3.47
CA VAL A 140 -10.59 6.39 -4.71
C VAL A 140 -11.38 5.15 -4.34
N ARG A 141 -12.62 5.04 -4.80
CA ARG A 141 -13.50 3.90 -4.50
C ARG A 141 -13.32 2.80 -5.56
N THR A 142 -13.15 1.56 -5.11
CA THR A 142 -13.13 0.36 -5.95
C THR A 142 -13.88 -0.77 -5.25
N GLY A 143 -15.13 -1.02 -5.65
CA GLY A 143 -15.99 -1.99 -4.97
C GLY A 143 -16.20 -1.64 -3.50
N ARG A 144 -15.80 -2.54 -2.59
CA ARG A 144 -15.84 -2.36 -1.12
C ARG A 144 -14.66 -1.58 -0.56
N LEU A 145 -13.61 -1.35 -1.34
CA LEU A 145 -12.40 -0.67 -0.88
C LEU A 145 -12.47 0.83 -1.19
N ARG A 146 -11.92 1.63 -0.27
CA ARG A 146 -11.59 3.04 -0.51
C ARG A 146 -10.09 3.20 -0.30
N ILE A 147 -9.36 3.55 -1.34
CA ILE A 147 -7.90 3.69 -1.29
C ILE A 147 -7.54 5.15 -1.10
N MET A 148 -6.66 5.41 -0.14
CA MET A 148 -6.21 6.76 0.16
C MET A 148 -5.05 7.18 -0.76
N ASP A 149 -5.19 8.35 -1.38
CA ASP A 149 -4.15 9.04 -2.14
C ASP A 149 -3.74 10.31 -1.38
N SER A 150 -2.50 10.35 -0.87
CA SER A 150 -1.96 11.41 0.00
C SER A 150 -0.61 11.94 -0.48
#